data_AF-A0A1Y0C472-F1
#
_entry.id   AF-A0A1Y0C472-F1
#
_cell.length_a   1.000
_cell.length_b   1.000
_cell.length_c   1.000
_cell.angle_alpha   90.00
_cell.angle_beta   90.00
_cell.angle_gamma   90.00
#
_symmetry.space_group_name_H-M   'P 1'
#
loop_
_entity.id
_entity.type
_entity.pdbx_description
1 polymer ?
#
loop_
_entity_poly.entity_id
_entity_poly.type
_entity_poly.pdbx_seq_one_letter_code
_entity_poly.pdbx_strand_id
1 'polypeptide(L)'
;MSKLVGKAAVAIGAAAIPVGILATGVASADDYAGKTYADAQSALSAASMKGVIATRSGDTLPDDKCVVTSSEKAPWIKGDKFAAVTDTVLLNLNCSATVASATQAGNSAASPEGRAAIAAAQQQAAQDQAQAAADQSSKKH
;
A
#
# COMPACT_ATOMS: atom_id res chain seq x y z
N MET A 1 -23.31 17.56 -59.18
CA MET A 1 -22.12 18.04 -59.92
C MET A 1 -21.04 18.33 -58.91
N SER A 2 -19.99 17.51 -58.89
CA SER A 2 -18.82 17.64 -58.02
C SER A 2 -17.95 18.84 -58.40
N LYS A 3 -17.27 19.48 -57.43
CA LYS A 3 -15.83 19.84 -57.48
C LYS A 3 -15.35 20.65 -56.26
N LEU A 4 -14.44 20.02 -55.49
CA LEU A 4 -13.11 20.51 -55.05
C LEU A 4 -12.91 21.98 -54.63
N VAL A 5 -12.58 22.22 -53.36
CA VAL A 5 -11.45 23.05 -52.83
C VAL A 5 -11.25 22.62 -51.37
N GLY A 6 -10.09 22.35 -50.76
CA GLY A 6 -8.68 22.32 -51.12
C GLY A 6 -7.92 22.02 -49.81
N LYS A 7 -7.07 21.00 -49.79
CA LYS A 7 -6.24 20.62 -48.62
C LYS A 7 -5.04 21.56 -48.53
N ALA A 8 -4.91 22.29 -47.43
CA ALA A 8 -3.67 22.99 -47.09
C ALA A 8 -2.87 22.12 -46.11
N ALA A 9 -1.77 21.55 -46.60
CA ALA A 9 -0.76 20.89 -45.79
C ALA A 9 0.13 21.95 -45.14
N VAL A 10 0.18 21.97 -43.81
CA VAL A 10 1.16 22.75 -43.05
C VAL A 10 2.12 21.75 -42.40
N ALA A 11 3.31 21.65 -42.99
CA ALA A 11 4.46 20.98 -42.42
C ALA A 11 5.07 21.90 -41.34
N ILE A 12 5.16 21.42 -40.09
CA ILE A 12 5.97 22.05 -39.04
C ILE A 12 6.91 20.98 -38.49
N GLY A 13 8.19 21.33 -38.45
CA GLY A 13 9.33 20.43 -38.32
C GLY A 13 9.41 19.67 -37.01
N ALA A 14 9.92 18.44 -37.12
CA ALA A 14 10.29 17.60 -36.00
C ALA A 14 11.58 18.14 -35.34
N ALA A 15 11.44 18.77 -34.18
CA ALA A 15 12.56 18.95 -33.25
C ALA A 15 12.72 17.65 -32.46
N ALA A 16 13.70 16.82 -32.82
CA ALA A 16 14.08 15.64 -32.08
C ALA A 16 14.79 16.07 -30.78
N ILE A 17 14.06 16.08 -29.65
CA ILE A 17 14.67 16.10 -28.33
C ILE A 17 15.02 14.64 -27.99
N PRO A 18 16.31 14.25 -27.86
CA PRO A 18 16.65 12.96 -27.31
C PRO A 18 16.30 13.00 -25.82
N VAL A 19 15.06 12.62 -25.49
CA VAL A 19 14.68 12.30 -24.11
C VAL A 19 15.40 11.00 -23.80
N GLY A 20 16.59 11.12 -23.20
CA GLY A 20 17.28 10.00 -22.59
C GLY A 20 16.30 9.32 -21.64
N ILE A 21 15.83 8.14 -22.05
CA ILE A 21 14.92 7.32 -21.28
C ILE A 21 15.71 6.92 -20.04
N LEU A 22 15.53 7.66 -18.95
CA LEU A 22 15.75 7.14 -17.62
C LEU A 22 14.94 5.85 -17.59
N ALA A 23 15.62 4.70 -17.60
CA ALA A 23 15.01 3.43 -17.31
C ALA A 23 14.51 3.50 -15.86
N THR A 24 13.33 4.09 -15.67
CA THR A 24 12.60 4.03 -14.42
C THR A 24 12.22 2.57 -14.27
N GLY A 25 13.08 1.80 -13.59
CA GLY A 25 12.73 0.46 -13.14
C GLY A 25 11.34 0.53 -12.54
N VAL A 26 10.46 -0.37 -12.96
CA VAL A 26 9.14 -0.48 -12.36
C VAL A 26 9.38 -0.81 -10.88
N ALA A 27 9.14 0.15 -10.00
CA ALA A 27 9.03 -0.12 -8.58
C ALA A 27 7.74 -0.94 -8.44
N SER A 28 7.86 -2.27 -8.45
CA SER A 28 6.71 -3.11 -8.14
C SER A 28 6.39 -2.83 -6.69
N ALA A 29 5.26 -2.16 -6.45
CA ALA A 29 4.76 -1.99 -5.12
C ALA A 29 4.48 -3.38 -4.55
N ASP A 30 4.93 -3.60 -3.33
CA ASP A 30 4.56 -4.76 -2.57
C ASP A 30 3.06 -4.67 -2.24
N ASP A 31 2.28 -5.61 -2.74
CA ASP A 31 0.81 -5.62 -2.63
C ASP A 31 0.31 -5.65 -1.18
N TYR A 32 1.16 -6.06 -0.24
CA TYR A 32 0.82 -6.17 1.18
C TYR A 32 1.46 -5.06 2.03
N ALA A 33 2.52 -4.43 1.56
CA ALA A 33 3.16 -3.34 2.30
C ALA A 33 2.18 -2.19 2.58
N GLY A 34 2.24 -1.67 3.80
CA GLY A 34 1.34 -0.62 4.30
C GLY A 34 -0.01 -1.14 4.81
N LYS A 35 -0.39 -2.41 4.59
CA LYS A 35 -1.58 -3.02 5.20
C LYS A 35 -1.28 -3.48 6.63
N THR A 36 -2.33 -3.60 7.45
CA THR A 36 -2.20 -4.33 8.72
C THR A 36 -2.00 -5.83 8.45
N TYR A 37 -1.36 -6.55 9.38
CA TYR A 37 -1.22 -7.99 9.27
C TYR A 37 -2.59 -8.68 9.14
N ALA A 38 -3.62 -8.22 9.84
CA ALA A 38 -4.97 -8.77 9.71
C ALA A 38 -5.54 -8.61 8.28
N ASP A 39 -5.37 -7.43 7.68
CA ASP A 39 -5.82 -7.17 6.31
C ASP A 39 -5.01 -7.96 5.28
N ALA A 40 -3.68 -8.05 5.49
CA ALA A 40 -2.80 -8.85 4.65
C ALA A 40 -3.16 -10.34 4.71
N GLN A 41 -3.41 -10.88 5.91
CA GLN A 41 -3.86 -12.26 6.11
C GLN A 41 -5.20 -12.52 5.42
N SER A 42 -6.13 -11.55 5.49
CA SER A 42 -7.43 -11.65 4.82
C SER A 42 -7.27 -11.68 3.29
N ALA A 43 -6.42 -10.81 2.73
CA ALA A 43 -6.12 -10.78 1.30
C ALA A 43 -5.41 -12.07 0.82
N LEU A 44 -4.44 -12.56 1.59
CA LEU A 44 -3.73 -13.81 1.30
C LEU A 44 -4.68 -15.00 1.36
N SER A 45 -5.55 -15.06 2.37
CA SER A 45 -6.55 -16.13 2.49
C SER A 45 -7.51 -16.14 1.31
N ALA A 46 -7.96 -14.97 0.83
CA ALA A 46 -8.78 -14.86 -0.37
C ALA A 46 -8.05 -15.36 -1.64
N ALA A 47 -6.72 -15.23 -1.68
CA ALA A 47 -5.87 -15.78 -2.73
C ALA A 47 -5.44 -17.25 -2.51
N SER A 48 -5.99 -17.94 -1.49
CA SER A 48 -5.55 -19.29 -1.08
C SER A 48 -4.06 -19.39 -0.73
N MET A 49 -3.49 -18.28 -0.27
CA MET A 49 -2.11 -18.15 0.19
C MET A 49 -2.07 -18.07 1.72
N LYS A 50 -0.95 -18.47 2.30
CA LYS A 50 -0.68 -18.38 3.74
C LYS A 50 0.35 -17.28 3.99
N GLY A 51 -0.01 -16.27 4.77
CA GLY A 51 0.97 -15.35 5.32
C GLY A 51 1.59 -15.89 6.60
N VAL A 52 2.92 -15.78 6.69
CA VAL A 52 3.73 -16.16 7.85
C VAL A 52 4.57 -14.97 8.25
N ILE A 53 4.61 -14.68 9.55
CA ILE A 53 5.47 -13.62 10.10
C ILE A 53 6.93 -14.08 9.97
N ALA A 54 7.70 -13.39 9.14
CA ALA A 54 9.13 -13.63 9.00
C ALA A 54 9.93 -12.80 9.98
N THR A 55 9.59 -11.52 10.13
CA THR A 55 10.22 -10.64 11.11
C THR A 55 9.20 -9.76 11.81
N ARG A 56 9.50 -9.43 13.06
CA ARG A 56 8.72 -8.51 13.89
C ARG A 56 9.66 -7.47 14.49
N SER A 57 9.47 -6.21 14.13
CA SER A 57 10.19 -5.08 14.71
C SER A 57 9.27 -4.26 15.60
N GLY A 58 9.63 -4.11 16.88
CA GLY A 58 8.81 -3.46 17.89
C GLY A 58 7.89 -4.43 18.64
N ASP A 59 7.37 -3.98 19.76
CA ASP A 59 6.60 -4.78 20.73
C ASP A 59 5.34 -4.09 21.25
N THR A 60 5.06 -2.88 20.76
CA THR A 60 4.00 -2.01 21.28
C THR A 60 2.60 -2.44 20.81
N LEU A 61 2.48 -2.93 19.58
CA LEU A 61 1.21 -3.36 18.99
C LEU A 61 1.07 -4.89 18.99
N PRO A 62 -0.17 -5.42 19.14
CA PRO A 62 -0.46 -6.81 18.84
C PRO A 62 -0.29 -7.10 17.33
N ASP A 63 0.02 -8.35 16.99
CA ASP A 63 0.42 -8.73 15.63
C ASP A 63 -0.61 -8.32 14.56
N ASP A 64 -1.90 -8.44 14.86
CA ASP A 64 -3.02 -8.08 13.96
C ASP A 64 -3.01 -6.60 13.55
N LYS A 65 -2.44 -5.73 14.37
CA LYS A 65 -2.34 -4.29 14.13
C LYS A 65 -0.98 -3.85 13.58
N CYS A 66 -0.01 -4.75 13.51
CA CYS A 66 1.29 -4.42 12.95
C CYS A 66 1.19 -4.16 11.44
N VAL A 67 1.96 -3.18 10.96
CA VAL A 67 1.98 -2.82 9.54
C VAL A 67 3.01 -3.68 8.83
N VAL A 68 2.62 -4.27 7.70
CA VAL A 68 3.55 -4.98 6.82
C VAL A 68 4.49 -3.95 6.17
N THR A 69 5.79 -4.10 6.37
CA THR A 69 6.81 -3.23 5.75
C THR A 69 7.31 -3.80 4.42
N SER A 70 7.38 -5.12 4.34
CA SER A 70 7.66 -5.85 3.10
C SER A 70 7.18 -7.29 3.20
N SER A 71 7.07 -7.92 2.04
CA SER A 71 6.65 -9.27 1.84
C SER A 71 7.47 -9.94 0.74
N GLU A 72 7.61 -11.25 0.85
CA GLU A 72 8.30 -12.04 -0.14
C GLU A 72 7.72 -13.45 -0.21
N LYS A 73 7.84 -14.12 -1.36
CA LYS A 73 7.44 -15.54 -1.44
C LYS A 73 8.48 -16.38 -0.71
N ALA A 74 8.02 -17.42 -0.02
CA ALA A 74 8.92 -18.35 0.66
C ALA A 74 9.96 -18.95 -0.33
N PRO A 75 11.27 -18.71 -0.13
CA PRO A 75 12.29 -19.15 -1.09
C PRO A 75 12.72 -20.61 -0.92
N TRP A 76 12.11 -21.35 0.03
CA TRP A 76 12.54 -22.70 0.39
C TRP A 76 11.69 -23.81 -0.23
N ILE A 77 12.20 -25.01 -0.08
CA ILE A 77 11.62 -26.27 -0.53
C ILE A 77 11.12 -27.03 0.72
N LYS A 78 9.96 -27.67 0.63
CA LYS A 78 9.46 -28.51 1.72
C LYS A 78 10.32 -29.78 1.85
N GLY A 79 10.60 -30.19 3.08
CA GLY A 79 11.38 -31.40 3.36
C GLY A 79 10.68 -32.67 2.91
N ASP A 80 9.35 -32.66 2.83
CA ASP A 80 8.57 -33.71 2.21
C ASP A 80 8.51 -33.50 0.69
N LYS A 81 8.98 -34.50 -0.06
CA LYS A 81 8.94 -34.57 -1.54
C LYS A 81 9.77 -33.52 -2.30
N PHE A 82 10.58 -32.70 -1.61
CA PHE A 82 11.44 -31.68 -2.24
C PHE A 82 10.68 -30.73 -3.18
N ALA A 83 9.41 -30.43 -2.86
CA ALA A 83 8.58 -29.52 -3.63
C ALA A 83 8.77 -28.07 -3.18
N ALA A 84 8.82 -27.13 -4.13
CA ALA A 84 8.88 -25.70 -3.83
C ALA A 84 7.63 -25.26 -3.06
N VAL A 85 7.81 -24.37 -2.09
CA VAL A 85 6.70 -23.73 -1.39
C VAL A 85 6.12 -22.63 -2.27
N THR A 86 4.91 -22.84 -2.79
CA THR A 86 4.23 -21.88 -3.66
C THR A 86 3.06 -21.19 -3.00
N ASP A 87 2.64 -21.67 -1.82
CA ASP A 87 1.44 -21.27 -1.07
C ASP A 87 1.75 -20.35 0.10
N THR A 88 3.00 -19.91 0.29
CA THR A 88 3.41 -19.14 1.47
C THR A 88 4.06 -17.81 1.09
N VAL A 89 3.58 -16.75 1.72
CA VAL A 89 4.15 -15.40 1.69
C VAL A 89 4.68 -15.06 3.08
N LEU A 90 5.90 -14.54 3.12
CA LEU A 90 6.58 -14.08 4.31
C LEU A 90 6.29 -12.60 4.48
N LEU A 91 5.96 -12.20 5.70
CA LEU A 91 5.58 -10.83 6.03
C LEU A 91 6.54 -10.28 7.08
N ASN A 92 7.15 -9.16 6.77
CA ASN A 92 7.98 -8.38 7.69
C ASN A 92 7.12 -7.29 8.31
N LEU A 93 7.06 -7.26 9.64
CA LEU A 93 6.12 -6.43 10.39
C LEU A 93 6.82 -5.33 11.18
N ASN A 94 6.23 -4.13 11.17
CA ASN A 94 6.49 -3.09 12.14
C ASN A 94 5.34 -3.02 13.14
N CYS A 95 5.64 -3.37 14.39
CA CYS A 95 4.75 -3.40 15.54
C CYS A 95 4.98 -2.24 16.52
N SER A 96 5.65 -1.18 16.07
CA SER A 96 5.74 0.08 16.83
C SER A 96 4.43 0.85 16.70
N ALA A 97 4.19 1.82 17.58
CA ALA A 97 3.06 2.72 17.42
C ALA A 97 3.14 3.47 16.09
N THR A 98 1.99 3.78 15.48
CA THR A 98 1.91 4.46 14.18
C THR A 98 2.64 5.81 14.21
N VAL A 99 2.57 6.51 15.36
CA VAL A 99 3.33 7.71 15.67
C VAL A 99 3.84 7.58 17.10
N ALA A 100 5.08 8.00 17.36
CA ALA A 100 5.64 8.00 18.70
C ALA A 100 4.82 8.90 19.66
N SER A 101 4.66 8.44 20.90
CA SER A 101 4.07 9.20 22.00
C SER A 101 5.07 9.31 23.17
N ALA A 102 4.67 9.99 24.25
CA ALA A 102 5.50 10.09 25.45
C ALA A 102 5.84 8.73 26.08
N THR A 103 5.00 7.71 25.85
CA THR A 103 5.13 6.38 26.48
C THR A 103 5.23 5.24 25.47
N GLN A 104 5.21 5.52 24.16
CA GLN A 104 5.23 4.49 23.11
C GLN A 104 6.19 4.89 21.99
N ALA A 105 7.10 3.98 21.66
CA ALA A 105 7.97 4.12 20.50
C ALA A 105 7.16 3.98 19.20
N GLY A 106 7.50 4.76 18.17
CA GLY A 106 6.78 4.80 16.91
C GLY A 106 7.45 5.73 15.91
N ASN A 107 6.79 5.98 14.77
CA ASN A 107 7.32 6.92 13.78
C ASN A 107 7.35 8.34 14.36
N SER A 108 8.45 9.05 14.16
CA SER A 108 8.55 10.45 14.58
C SER A 108 7.45 11.28 13.92
N ALA A 109 6.72 12.11 14.69
CA ALA A 109 5.69 13.00 14.14
C ALA A 109 6.21 13.93 13.03
N ALA A 110 7.52 14.21 13.02
CA ALA A 110 8.20 15.01 12.00
C ALA A 110 8.65 14.22 10.76
N SER A 111 8.64 12.88 10.79
CA SER A 111 8.97 12.04 9.64
C SER A 111 7.87 12.10 8.58
N PRO A 112 8.19 11.86 7.28
CA PRO A 112 7.17 11.72 6.24
C PRO A 112 6.06 10.74 6.61
N GLU A 113 6.44 9.58 7.16
CA GLU A 113 5.53 8.50 7.56
C GLU A 113 4.66 8.92 8.75
N GLY A 114 5.26 9.52 9.78
CA GLY A 114 4.53 10.02 10.94
C GLY A 114 3.55 11.15 10.59
N ARG A 115 3.92 12.06 9.67
CA ARG A 115 3.00 13.09 9.16
C ARG A 115 1.85 12.49 8.38
N ALA A 116 2.11 11.52 7.51
CA ALA A 116 1.07 10.82 6.75
C ALA A 116 0.08 10.11 7.69
N ALA A 117 0.58 9.46 8.75
CA ALA A 117 -0.24 8.83 9.76
C ALA A 117 -1.13 9.81 10.53
N ILE A 118 -0.59 10.97 10.95
CA ILE A 118 -1.37 12.03 11.62
C ILE A 118 -2.47 12.54 10.69
N ALA A 119 -2.15 12.79 9.42
CA ALA A 119 -3.12 13.27 8.44
C ALA A 119 -4.23 12.24 8.19
N ALA A 120 -3.89 10.96 8.05
CA ALA A 120 -4.86 9.88 7.89
C ALA A 120 -5.79 9.75 9.11
N ALA A 121 -5.25 9.82 10.33
CA ALA A 121 -6.04 9.78 11.56
C ALA A 121 -7.01 10.98 11.67
N GLN A 122 -6.57 12.18 11.27
CA GLN A 122 -7.44 13.36 11.22
C GLN A 122 -8.58 13.20 10.19
N GLN A 123 -8.28 12.63 9.03
CA GLN A 123 -9.30 12.36 8.00
C GLN A 123 -10.32 11.33 8.47
N GLN A 124 -9.89 10.24 9.09
CA GLN A 124 -10.79 9.23 9.66
C GLN A 124 -11.68 9.84 10.75
N ALA A 125 -11.10 10.60 11.69
CA ALA A 125 -11.89 11.26 12.73
C ALA A 125 -12.95 12.23 12.16
N ALA A 126 -12.64 12.94 11.07
CA ALA A 126 -13.61 13.80 10.39
C ALA A 126 -14.73 13.00 9.70
N GLN A 127 -14.39 11.85 9.09
CA GLN A 127 -15.38 10.95 8.48
C GLN A 127 -16.31 10.34 9.53
N ASP A 128 -15.76 9.87 10.65
CA ASP A 128 -16.55 9.29 11.75
C ASP A 128 -17.52 10.31 12.35
N GLN A 129 -17.08 11.57 12.51
CA GLN A 129 -17.96 12.65 12.96
C GLN A 129 -19.07 12.96 11.96
N ALA A 130 -18.77 12.95 10.66
CA ALA A 130 -19.77 13.15 9.61
C ALA A 130 -20.79 12.00 9.56
N GLN A 131 -20.33 10.75 9.72
CA GLN A 131 -21.21 9.58 9.80
C GLN A 131 -22.09 9.60 11.04
N ALA A 132 -21.51 9.91 12.21
CA ALA A 132 -22.28 10.04 13.45
C ALA A 132 -23.35 11.14 13.34
N ALA A 133 -23.05 12.28 12.71
CA ALA A 133 -24.03 13.33 12.46
C ALA A 133 -25.14 12.89 11.49
N ALA A 134 -24.80 12.13 10.44
CA ALA A 134 -25.77 11.57 9.49
C ALA A 134 -26.70 10.55 10.16
N ASP A 135 -26.17 9.68 11.01
CA ASP A 135 -26.93 8.66 11.75
C ASP A 135 -27.86 9.26 12.81
N GLN A 136 -27.47 10.38 13.43
CA GLN A 136 -28.33 11.13 14.33
C GLN A 136 -29.46 11.86 13.59
N SER A 137 -29.22 12.28 12.34
CA SER A 137 -30.24 12.88 11.48
C SER A 137 -31.26 11.85 10.98
N SER A 138 -30.80 10.64 10.61
CA SER A 138 -31.68 9.56 10.11
C SER A 138 -32.58 8.95 11.19
N LYS A 139 -32.17 8.95 12.47
CA LYS A 139 -32.99 8.49 13.60
C LYS A 139 -34.08 9.47 14.06
N LYS A 140 -34.06 10.72 13.59
CA LYS A 140 -35.04 11.76 13.96
C LYS A 140 -36.27 11.83 13.04
N HIS A 141 -36.38 10.90 12.07
CA HIS A 141 -37.50 10.78 11.15
C HIS A 141 -38.22 9.45 11.34
#